data_AF-A0A0H4VSA7-F1
#
_entry.id   AF-A0A0H4VSA7-F1
#
_cell.length_a   1.000
_cell.length_b   1.000
_cell.length_c   1.000
_cell.angle_alpha   90.00
_cell.angle_beta   90.00
_cell.angle_gamma   90.00
#
_symmetry.space_group_name_H-M   'P 1'
#
loop_
_entity.id
_entity.type
_entity.pdbx_description
1 polymer ?
#
loop_
_entity_poly.entity_id
_entity_poly.type
_entity_poly.pdbx_seq_one_letter_code
_entity_poly.pdbx_strand_id
1 'polypeptide(L)'
;MKNLLQKFNPFLFILTGTILTFLMFASFIFAAAEDEGTSSGGLISEALVGLFYIFRFPIHTLFWEFILEHWALYLPALLLNVALYAFIIERLVTRVWKKEIEM
;
A
#
# COMPACT_ATOMS: atom_id res chain seq x y z
N MET A 1 3.46 -0.97 29.36
CA MET A 1 2.24 -0.88 28.53
C MET A 1 1.67 0.53 28.32
N LYS A 2 2.32 1.62 28.79
CA LYS A 2 1.82 3.01 28.62
C LYS A 2 2.03 3.62 27.22
N ASN A 3 2.83 3.00 26.34
CA ASN A 3 3.16 3.55 25.00
C ASN A 3 2.16 3.21 23.89
N LEU A 4 1.05 2.52 24.17
CA LEU A 4 0.05 2.16 23.14
C LEU A 4 -0.92 3.31 22.79
N LEU A 5 -1.05 4.31 23.67
CA LEU A 5 -2.00 5.42 23.52
C LEU A 5 -1.36 6.67 22.92
N GLN A 6 -0.61 6.52 21.83
CA GLN A 6 -0.19 7.67 21.03
C GLN A 6 -1.35 8.10 20.13
N LYS A 7 -1.64 9.41 20.13
CA LYS A 7 -2.71 9.99 19.30
C LYS A 7 -2.47 9.67 17.83
N PHE A 8 -3.56 9.38 17.12
CA PHE A 8 -3.55 9.23 15.68
C PHE A 8 -3.25 10.58 15.01
N ASN A 9 -2.31 10.58 14.05
CA ASN A 9 -1.99 11.73 13.23
C ASN A 9 -2.71 11.60 11.87
N PRO A 10 -3.91 12.21 11.72
CA PRO A 10 -4.67 12.10 10.49
C PRO A 10 -3.97 12.75 9.30
N PHE A 11 -3.17 13.79 9.53
CA PHE A 11 -2.42 14.45 8.45
C PHE A 11 -1.37 13.49 7.86
N LEU A 12 -0.58 12.83 8.71
CA LEU A 12 0.41 11.86 8.25
C LEU A 12 -0.27 10.69 7.52
N PHE A 13 -1.38 10.17 8.03
CA PHE A 13 -2.15 9.11 7.39
C PHE A 13 -2.66 9.51 5.99
N ILE A 14 -3.26 10.69 5.85
CA ILE A 14 -3.78 11.18 4.56
C ILE A 14 -2.63 11.41 3.58
N LEU A 15 -1.53 12.01 4.04
CA LEU A 15 -0.36 12.27 3.21
C LEU A 15 0.26 10.96 2.70
N THR A 16 0.54 10.01 3.59
CA THR A 16 1.12 8.71 3.19
C THR A 16 0.15 7.91 2.33
N GLY A 17 -1.14 7.88 2.67
CA GLY A 17 -2.17 7.24 1.86
C GLY A 17 -2.26 7.81 0.45
N THR A 18 -2.16 9.13 0.30
CA THR A 18 -2.15 9.80 -1.01
C THR A 18 -0.94 9.38 -1.83
N ILE A 19 0.27 9.43 -1.25
CA ILE A 19 1.52 9.03 -1.93
C ILE A 19 1.45 7.56 -2.35
N LEU A 20 1.05 6.67 -1.44
CA LEU A 20 0.93 5.24 -1.73
C LEU A 20 -0.15 4.95 -2.78
N THR A 21 -1.23 5.73 -2.84
CA THR A 21 -2.27 5.57 -3.86
C THR A 21 -1.73 5.89 -5.26
N PHE A 22 -1.00 7.01 -5.42
CA PHE A 22 -0.36 7.33 -6.70
C PHE A 22 0.65 6.27 -7.12
N LEU A 23 1.45 5.80 -6.16
CA LEU A 23 2.44 4.76 -6.40
C LEU A 23 1.79 3.42 -6.75
N MET A 24 0.67 3.07 -6.11
CA MET A 24 -0.14 1.90 -6.41
C MET A 24 -0.68 1.96 -7.84
N PHE A 25 -1.27 3.07 -8.28
CA PHE A 25 -1.75 3.21 -9.65
C PHE A 25 -0.62 3.13 -10.68
N ALA A 26 0.53 3.76 -10.42
CA ALA A 26 1.69 3.62 -11.29
C ALA A 26 2.11 2.14 -11.37
N SER A 27 2.28 1.46 -10.24
CA SER A 27 2.66 0.04 -10.20
C SER A 27 1.64 -0.87 -10.90
N PHE A 28 0.35 -0.58 -10.79
CA PHE A 28 -0.74 -1.31 -11.44
C PHE A 28 -0.62 -1.25 -12.97
N ILE A 29 -0.35 -0.07 -13.53
CA ILE A 29 -0.18 0.11 -14.98
C ILE A 29 0.99 -0.72 -15.50
N PHE A 30 2.13 -0.71 -14.79
CA PHE A 30 3.30 -1.48 -15.19
C PHE A 30 3.06 -2.99 -15.07
N ALA A 31 2.38 -3.45 -14.02
CA ALA A 31 2.02 -4.86 -13.88
C ALA A 31 1.06 -5.32 -14.99
N ALA A 32 0.07 -4.50 -15.34
CA ALA A 32 -0.83 -4.78 -16.45
C ALA A 32 -0.08 -4.84 -17.80
N ALA A 33 0.86 -3.92 -18.03
CA ALA A 33 1.68 -3.94 -19.24
C ALA A 33 2.60 -5.18 -19.31
N GLU A 34 3.10 -5.68 -18.17
CA GLU A 34 3.87 -6.92 -18.12
C GLU A 34 3.00 -8.15 -18.44
N ASP A 35 1.80 -8.21 -17.87
CA ASP A 35 0.83 -9.29 -18.14
C ASP A 35 0.39 -9.33 -19.62
N GLU A 36 0.31 -8.17 -20.29
CA GLU A 36 0.02 -8.06 -21.72
C GLU A 36 1.25 -8.31 -22.62
N GLY A 37 2.44 -8.46 -22.05
CA GLY A 37 3.70 -8.59 -22.81
C GLY A 37 4.12 -7.31 -23.53
N THR A 38 3.60 -6.15 -23.11
CA THR A 38 3.90 -4.82 -23.68
C THR A 38 4.91 -4.02 -22.85
N SER A 39 5.38 -4.59 -21.73
CA SER A 39 6.41 -3.98 -20.89
C SER A 39 7.73 -3.79 -21.66
N SER A 40 8.30 -2.60 -21.55
CA SER A 40 9.63 -2.28 -22.12
C SER A 40 10.79 -2.96 -21.37
N GLY A 41 10.50 -3.66 -20.26
CA GLY A 41 11.50 -4.24 -19.36
C GLY A 41 12.35 -3.19 -18.63
N GLY A 42 13.33 -3.67 -17.86
CA GLY A 42 14.31 -2.85 -17.15
C GLY A 42 14.00 -2.65 -15.67
N LEU A 43 15.03 -2.23 -14.92
CA LEU A 43 15.02 -2.21 -13.45
C LEU A 43 13.84 -1.45 -12.84
N ILE A 44 13.46 -0.30 -13.42
CA ILE A 44 12.34 0.50 -12.90
C ILE A 44 11.00 -0.20 -13.15
N SER A 45 10.82 -0.81 -14.33
CA SER A 45 9.61 -1.56 -14.66
C SER A 45 9.45 -2.76 -13.73
N GLU A 46 10.50 -3.56 -13.59
CA GLU A 46 10.52 -4.74 -12.71
C GLU A 46 10.26 -4.36 -11.24
N ALA A 47 10.85 -3.25 -10.77
CA ALA A 47 10.60 -2.74 -9.43
C ALA A 47 9.14 -2.31 -9.23
N LEU A 48 8.54 -1.63 -10.21
CA LEU A 48 7.14 -1.22 -10.15
C LEU A 48 6.18 -2.42 -10.19
N VAL A 49 6.46 -3.42 -11.01
CA VAL A 49 5.66 -4.65 -11.02
C VAL A 49 5.77 -5.39 -9.69
N GLY A 50 6.98 -5.56 -9.17
CA GLY A 50 7.19 -6.14 -7.83
C GLY A 50 6.45 -5.36 -6.74
N LEU A 51 6.43 -4.04 -6.84
CA LEU A 51 5.72 -3.19 -5.90
C LEU A 51 4.19 -3.35 -5.97
N PHE A 52 3.64 -3.60 -7.16
CA PHE A 52 2.21 -3.88 -7.30
C PHE A 52 1.81 -5.16 -6.55
N TYR A 53 2.63 -6.21 -6.62
CA TYR A 53 2.40 -7.43 -5.85
C TYR A 53 2.41 -7.19 -4.34
N ILE A 54 3.24 -6.27 -3.86
CA ILE A 54 3.19 -5.82 -2.45
C ILE A 54 1.85 -5.15 -2.17
N PHE A 55 1.40 -4.21 -3.00
CA PHE A 55 0.13 -3.51 -2.79
C PHE A 55 -1.12 -4.42 -2.84
N ARG A 56 -1.04 -5.60 -3.49
CA ARG A 56 -2.10 -6.62 -3.45
C ARG A 56 -2.20 -7.34 -2.10
N PHE A 57 -1.13 -7.40 -1.34
CA PHE A 57 -1.16 -8.03 -0.02
C PHE A 57 -1.71 -7.06 1.06
N PRO A 58 -2.43 -7.53 2.10
CA PRO A 58 -2.93 -8.89 2.30
C PRO A 58 -4.30 -9.17 1.69
N ILE A 59 -5.13 -8.16 1.42
CA ILE A 59 -6.57 -8.39 1.19
C ILE A 59 -6.83 -9.14 -0.12
N HIS A 60 -6.16 -8.79 -1.22
CA HIS A 60 -6.30 -9.57 -2.46
C HIS A 60 -5.82 -10.99 -2.29
N THR A 61 -4.80 -11.23 -1.46
CA THR A 61 -4.29 -12.59 -1.22
C THR A 61 -5.26 -13.41 -0.38
N LEU A 62 -5.84 -12.83 0.67
CA LEU A 62 -6.72 -13.53 1.59
C LEU A 62 -8.13 -13.77 1.02
N PHE A 63 -8.62 -12.84 0.20
CA PHE A 63 -9.99 -12.84 -0.32
C PHE A 63 -10.04 -12.97 -1.86
N TRP A 64 -9.02 -13.57 -2.46
CA TRP A 64 -8.87 -13.64 -3.91
C TRP A 64 -10.11 -14.21 -4.61
N GLU A 65 -10.56 -15.39 -4.18
CA GLU A 65 -11.74 -16.07 -4.76
C GLU A 65 -12.99 -15.19 -4.69
N PHE A 66 -13.23 -14.54 -3.55
CA PHE A 66 -14.38 -13.66 -3.36
C PHE A 66 -14.32 -12.41 -4.26
N ILE A 67 -13.12 -11.86 -4.44
CA ILE A 67 -12.88 -10.71 -5.33
C ILE A 67 -13.05 -11.11 -6.80
N LEU A 68 -12.67 -12.33 -7.19
CA LEU A 68 -12.87 -12.85 -8.55
C LEU A 68 -14.36 -13.02 -8.87
N GLU A 69 -15.16 -13.51 -7.91
CA GLU A 69 -16.62 -13.58 -8.06
C GLU A 69 -17.28 -12.20 -8.14
N HIS A 70 -16.65 -11.18 -7.56
CA HIS A 70 -17.18 -9.81 -7.48
C HIS A 70 -16.15 -8.79 -7.96
N TRP A 71 -15.90 -8.77 -9.27
CA TRP A 71 -14.85 -7.93 -9.88
C TRP A 71 -14.91 -6.43 -9.49
N ALA A 72 -16.10 -5.91 -9.18
CA ALA A 72 -16.29 -4.55 -8.67
C ALA A 72 -15.52 -4.26 -7.36
N LEU A 73 -15.14 -5.30 -6.60
CA LEU A 73 -14.38 -5.21 -5.36
C LEU A 73 -12.87 -5.14 -5.57
N TYR A 74 -12.37 -5.37 -6.79
CA TYR A 74 -10.94 -5.42 -7.08
C TYR A 74 -10.23 -4.12 -6.65
N LEU A 75 -10.69 -2.97 -7.16
CA LEU A 75 -10.11 -1.68 -6.84
C LEU A 75 -10.35 -1.24 -5.38
N PRO A 76 -11.57 -1.37 -4.81
CA PRO A 76 -11.79 -1.15 -3.38
C PRO A 76 -10.86 -1.95 -2.47
N ALA A 77 -10.59 -3.23 -2.79
CA ALA A 77 -9.68 -4.06 -2.01
C ALA A 77 -8.22 -3.58 -2.09
N LEU A 78 -7.77 -3.05 -3.23
CA LEU A 78 -6.45 -2.40 -3.35
C LEU A 78 -6.38 -1.13 -2.50
N LEU A 79 -7.39 -0.27 -2.56
CA LEU A 79 -7.44 0.95 -1.76
C LEU A 79 -7.45 0.63 -0.26
N LEU A 80 -8.09 -0.47 0.14
CA LEU A 80 -8.09 -0.91 1.53
C LEU A 80 -6.70 -1.40 1.97
N ASN A 81 -5.95 -2.12 1.13
CA ASN A 81 -4.54 -2.41 1.41
C ASN A 81 -3.70 -1.14 1.54
N VAL A 82 -3.88 -0.17 0.64
CA VAL A 82 -3.17 1.12 0.73
C VAL A 82 -3.50 1.83 2.05
N ALA A 83 -4.76 1.83 2.48
CA ALA A 83 -5.16 2.38 3.77
C ALA A 83 -4.51 1.65 4.95
N LEU A 84 -4.39 0.31 4.88
CA LEU A 84 -3.68 -0.48 5.89
C LEU A 84 -2.19 -0.10 5.94
N TYR A 85 -1.52 0.04 4.79
CA TYR A 85 -0.13 0.47 4.74
C TYR A 85 0.07 1.89 5.27
N ALA A 86 -0.79 2.83 4.89
CA ALA A 86 -0.76 4.20 5.40
C ALA A 86 -0.93 4.22 6.93
N PHE A 87 -1.84 3.40 7.46
CA PHE A 87 -2.03 3.25 8.91
C PHE A 87 -0.79 2.68 9.59
N ILE A 88 -0.19 1.62 9.05
CA ILE A 88 1.03 1.01 9.62
C ILE A 88 2.17 2.02 9.64
N ILE A 89 2.41 2.74 8.53
CA ILE A 89 3.46 3.77 8.46
C ILE A 89 3.20 4.86 9.50
N GLU A 90 1.95 5.33 9.61
CA GLU A 90 1.58 6.36 10.58
C GLU A 90 1.85 5.89 12.03
N ARG A 91 1.53 4.62 12.37
CA ARG A 91 1.84 4.03 13.68
C ARG A 91 3.33 3.87 13.92
N LEU A 92 4.12 3.52 12.90
CA LEU A 92 5.56 3.35 13.02
C LEU A 92 6.27 4.70 13.21
N VAL A 93 5.98 5.68 12.36
CA VAL A 93 6.60 7.01 12.42
C VAL A 93 6.28 7.72 13.73
N THR A 94 5.02 7.69 14.17
CA THR A 94 4.60 8.32 15.43
C THR A 94 5.30 7.69 16.65
N ARG A 95 5.61 6.40 16.59
CA ARG A 95 6.36 5.70 17.65
C ARG A 95 7.85 6.04 17.62
N VAL A 96 8.47 6.03 16.44
CA VAL A 96 9.91 6.25 16.28
C VAL A 96 10.29 7.70 16.60
N TRP A 97 9.59 8.69 16.07
CA TRP A 97 9.89 10.10 16.33
C TRP A 97 9.76 10.49 17.80
N LYS A 98 8.82 9.89 18.55
CA LYS A 98 8.74 10.17 19.98
C LYS A 98 9.93 9.59 20.75
N LYS A 99 10.47 8.44 20.32
CA LYS A 99 11.63 7.82 20.95
C LYS A 99 12.87 8.72 20.83
N GLU A 100 13.01 9.46 19.74
CA GLU A 100 14.12 10.41 19.54
C GLU A 100 14.03 11.65 20.44
N ILE A 101 12.83 12.08 20.85
CA ILE A 101 12.65 13.25 21.73
C ILE A 101 12.87 12.91 23.20
N GLU A 102 12.71 11.65 23.59
CA GLU A 102 12.90 11.17 24.98
C GLU A 102 14.35 10.71 25.28
N MET A 103 15.26 10.76 24.31
CA MET A 103 16.71 10.50 24.47
C MET A 103 17.48 11.81 24.64
#